data_AF-A0A9P9LJG3-F1
#
_entry.id   AF-A0A9P9LJG3-F1
#
_cell.length_a   1.000
_cell.length_b   1.000
_cell.length_c   1.000
_cell.angle_alpha   90.00
_cell.angle_beta   90.00
_cell.angle_gamma   90.00
#
_symmetry.space_group_name_H-M   'P 1'
#
loop_
_entity.id
_entity.type
_entity.pdbx_description
1 polymer ?
#
loop_
_entity_poly.entity_id
_entity_poly.type
_entity_poly.pdbx_seq_one_letter_code
_entity_poly.pdbx_strand_id
1 'polypeptide(L)'
;MVRHNFEYSKEATNTVNRYKHQADYSLQKIHSIINTSPVLHVSFSPGPNDPFPVILPMIGQMGSFSRPSAALGDILDCYLHGYVSSRIMNLARSSTSTTPSSSNSPDTPSEPTSQGLPVCISASLVTGVVLTLTPNSHNYNYRSSILFGHASLVSTPEEKLYAMELITNSVVPSRWENTRVPPNAAEMGSTCILRVKVHSGSAKVREGGPLDEKGDTGDEETVGRVWTGVLPLWEQLGEPVPGPYNKVKEVPEHVTAYREEFNRERKKYAEEAARMDAPVPGKKEEEEEE
;
A
#
# COMPACT_ATOMS: atom_id res chain seq x y z
N MET A 1 -5.52 20.76 -19.53
CA MET A 1 -4.23 20.72 -18.78
C MET A 1 -3.72 19.31 -18.86
N VAL A 2 -2.57 19.08 -19.49
CA VAL A 2 -1.93 17.76 -19.55
C VAL A 2 -1.60 17.37 -18.09
N ARG A 3 -2.26 16.34 -17.55
CA ARG A 3 -1.88 15.78 -16.24
C ARG A 3 -0.60 14.99 -16.48
N HIS A 4 0.54 15.54 -16.07
CA HIS A 4 1.76 14.74 -16.02
C HIS A 4 1.59 13.68 -14.92
N ASN A 5 1.49 12.41 -15.32
CA ASN A 5 1.55 11.29 -14.39
C ASN A 5 3.01 11.14 -13.95
N PHE A 6 3.33 11.57 -12.74
CA PHE A 6 4.66 11.33 -12.17
C PHE A 6 4.87 9.84 -11.94
N GLU A 7 6.11 9.39 -12.09
CA GLU A 7 6.52 8.00 -11.87
C GLU A 7 7.73 7.93 -10.94
N TYR A 8 7.86 6.83 -10.20
CA TYR A 8 9.12 6.48 -9.56
C TYR A 8 10.13 6.03 -10.61
N SER A 9 11.39 6.44 -10.44
CA SER A 9 12.47 5.96 -11.29
C SER A 9 12.64 4.44 -11.15
N LYS A 10 12.92 3.78 -12.28
CA LYS A 10 13.21 2.34 -12.30
C LYS A 10 14.65 2.12 -11.89
N GLU A 11 14.84 1.41 -10.79
CA GLU A 11 16.12 1.01 -10.21
C GLU A 11 16.19 -0.53 -10.15
N ALA A 12 17.39 -1.08 -9.91
CA ALA A 12 17.56 -2.53 -9.78
C ALA A 12 16.70 -3.13 -8.65
N THR A 13 16.41 -2.36 -7.61
CA THR A 13 15.68 -2.75 -6.40
C THR A 13 14.16 -2.84 -6.59
N ASN A 14 13.56 -1.95 -7.37
CA ASN A 14 12.10 -1.91 -7.60
C ASN A 14 11.68 -2.47 -8.99
N THR A 15 12.63 -2.82 -9.86
CA THR A 15 12.29 -3.32 -11.20
C THR A 15 11.58 -4.68 -11.14
N VAL A 16 10.34 -4.73 -11.62
CA VAL A 16 9.61 -5.98 -11.85
C VAL A 16 10.23 -6.73 -13.03
N ASN A 17 10.78 -7.92 -12.77
CA ASN A 17 11.47 -8.70 -13.80
C ASN A 17 10.60 -9.74 -14.51
N ARG A 18 9.63 -10.34 -13.79
CA ARG A 18 8.72 -11.37 -14.33
C ARG A 18 7.33 -10.79 -14.56
N TYR A 19 6.79 -10.98 -15.77
CA TYR A 19 5.57 -10.34 -16.27
C TYR A 19 5.67 -8.80 -16.28
N LYS A 20 6.69 -8.27 -16.96
CA LYS A 20 7.00 -6.82 -16.99
C LYS A 20 5.86 -5.94 -17.52
N HIS A 21 5.02 -6.49 -18.40
CA HIS A 21 3.85 -5.80 -18.95
C HIS A 21 2.75 -5.56 -17.91
N GLN A 22 2.83 -6.18 -16.73
CA GLN A 22 1.93 -5.93 -15.59
C GLN A 22 2.48 -4.88 -14.62
N ALA A 23 3.68 -4.33 -14.89
CA ALA A 23 4.35 -3.40 -13.99
C ALA A 23 3.93 -1.96 -14.25
N ASP A 24 3.64 -1.21 -13.19
CA ASP A 24 3.28 0.20 -13.22
C ASP A 24 4.16 0.95 -12.22
N TYR A 25 4.68 2.11 -12.60
CA TYR A 25 5.59 2.92 -11.78
C TYR A 25 5.00 4.30 -11.46
N SER A 26 3.75 4.56 -11.86
CA SER A 26 3.06 5.80 -11.60
C SER A 26 2.78 6.00 -10.12
N LEU A 27 3.03 7.22 -9.63
CA LEU A 27 2.75 7.60 -8.25
C LEU A 27 1.28 7.37 -7.91
N GLN A 28 0.39 7.78 -8.82
CA GLN A 28 -1.06 7.64 -8.65
C GLN A 28 -1.47 6.18 -8.41
N LYS A 29 -1.02 5.22 -9.23
CA LYS A 29 -1.38 3.80 -9.07
C LYS A 29 -0.79 3.22 -7.79
N ILE A 30 0.50 3.46 -7.56
CA ILE A 30 1.24 2.95 -6.41
C ILE A 30 0.62 3.44 -5.10
N HIS A 31 0.39 4.74 -4.97
CA HIS A 31 -0.21 5.35 -3.78
C HIS A 31 -1.68 4.95 -3.61
N SER A 32 -2.43 4.81 -4.70
CA SER A 32 -3.81 4.30 -4.65
C SER A 32 -3.87 2.88 -4.08
N ILE A 33 -2.97 1.98 -4.50
CA ILE A 33 -2.94 0.60 -3.97
C ILE A 33 -2.60 0.60 -2.47
N ILE A 34 -1.62 1.42 -2.06
CA ILE A 34 -1.24 1.55 -0.64
C ILE A 34 -2.43 2.05 0.18
N ASN A 35 -3.07 3.15 -0.24
CA ASN A 35 -4.18 3.77 0.51
C ASN A 35 -5.49 2.97 0.46
N THR A 36 -5.64 2.05 -0.50
CA THR A 36 -6.80 1.15 -0.57
C THR A 36 -6.63 -0.07 0.35
N SER A 37 -5.39 -0.40 0.72
CA SER A 37 -5.08 -1.58 1.52
C SER A 37 -5.34 -1.31 3.01
N PRO A 38 -6.19 -2.10 3.69
CA PRO A 38 -6.45 -1.92 5.12
C PRO A 38 -5.23 -2.17 6.00
N VAL A 39 -4.28 -2.99 5.53
CA VAL A 39 -3.08 -3.40 6.28
C VAL A 39 -1.88 -3.39 5.36
N LEU A 40 -0.87 -2.62 5.74
CA LEU A 40 0.44 -2.61 5.09
C LEU A 40 1.37 -3.59 5.78
N HIS A 41 2.18 -4.29 5.00
CA HIS A 41 3.21 -5.18 5.49
C HIS A 41 4.55 -4.45 5.46
N VAL A 42 5.05 -4.08 6.64
CA VAL A 42 6.27 -3.27 6.78
C VAL A 42 7.43 -4.17 7.17
N SER A 43 8.37 -4.34 6.24
CA SER A 43 9.57 -5.12 6.41
C SER A 43 10.79 -4.25 6.69
N PHE A 44 11.65 -4.69 7.62
CA PHE A 44 12.89 -4.00 7.96
C PHE A 44 13.91 -4.99 8.50
N SER A 45 15.19 -4.59 8.46
CA SER A 45 16.26 -5.34 9.12
C SER A 45 16.30 -4.95 10.61
N PRO A 46 16.08 -5.90 11.54
CA PRO A 46 16.09 -5.60 12.96
C PRO A 46 17.50 -5.33 13.56
N GLY A 47 18.56 -5.64 12.82
CA GLY A 47 19.95 -5.45 13.24
C GLY A 47 20.88 -6.55 12.72
N PRO A 48 22.21 -6.36 12.80
CA PRO A 48 23.19 -7.32 12.28
C PRO A 48 23.25 -8.64 13.07
N ASN A 49 22.77 -8.63 14.32
CA ASN A 49 22.75 -9.82 15.20
C ASN A 49 21.48 -10.67 15.03
N ASP A 50 20.51 -10.19 14.26
CA ASP A 50 19.28 -10.89 13.99
C ASP A 50 19.40 -11.68 12.69
N PRO A 51 19.15 -12.99 12.69
CA PRO A 51 19.33 -13.83 11.51
C PRO A 51 18.24 -13.65 10.45
N PHE A 52 17.13 -12.97 10.77
CA PHE A 52 15.96 -12.86 9.91
C PHE A 52 15.49 -11.41 9.75
N PRO A 53 14.98 -11.05 8.56
CA PRO A 53 14.21 -9.81 8.43
C PRO A 53 12.90 -9.92 9.23
N VAL A 54 12.38 -8.77 9.66
CA VAL A 54 11.08 -8.68 10.33
C VAL A 54 10.05 -8.13 9.34
N ILE A 55 8.80 -8.57 9.49
CA ILE A 55 7.62 -8.03 8.80
C ILE A 55 6.54 -7.76 9.84
N LEU A 56 5.96 -6.55 9.84
CA LEU A 56 4.90 -6.14 10.74
C LEU A 56 3.66 -5.72 9.94
N PRO A 57 2.46 -6.25 10.24
CA PRO A 57 1.22 -5.67 9.75
C PRO A 57 0.96 -4.34 10.48
N MET A 58 0.81 -3.25 9.75
CA MET A 58 0.61 -1.91 10.29
C MET A 58 -0.47 -1.17 9.48
N ILE A 59 -1.24 -0.31 10.15
CA ILE A 59 -2.06 0.68 9.45
C ILE A 59 -1.14 1.84 9.07
N GLY A 60 -1.17 2.19 7.80
CA GLY A 60 -0.46 3.34 7.28
C GLY A 60 -1.23 4.02 6.15
N GLN A 61 -0.81 5.23 5.83
CA GLN A 61 -1.46 6.04 4.81
C GLN A 61 -0.44 6.94 4.12
N MET A 62 -0.54 7.06 2.79
CA MET A 62 0.22 8.04 2.02
C MET A 62 -0.34 9.45 2.25
N GLY A 63 0.53 10.43 2.48
CA GLY A 63 0.15 11.82 2.65
C GLY A 63 1.33 12.78 2.59
N SER A 64 1.06 14.07 2.72
CA SER A 64 2.08 15.12 2.72
C SER A 64 1.72 16.17 3.76
N PHE A 65 2.53 16.25 4.83
CA PHE A 65 2.35 17.28 5.85
C PHE A 65 2.61 18.69 5.30
N SER A 66 3.60 18.83 4.41
CA SER A 66 3.92 20.13 3.79
C SER A 66 2.88 20.59 2.76
N ARG A 67 2.11 19.65 2.19
CA ARG A 67 1.01 19.93 1.25
C ARG A 67 -0.17 18.98 1.53
N PRO A 68 -1.00 19.25 2.56
CA PRO A 68 -2.10 18.35 2.94
C PRO A 68 -3.13 18.08 1.83
N SER A 69 -3.23 18.97 0.84
CA SER A 69 -4.10 18.82 -0.33
C SER A 69 -3.46 18.13 -1.54
N ALA A 70 -2.25 17.55 -1.39
CA ALA A 70 -1.56 16.85 -2.46
C ALA A 70 -2.39 15.65 -2.96
N ALA A 71 -2.40 15.46 -4.27
CA ALA A 71 -3.08 14.33 -4.90
C ALA A 71 -2.22 13.06 -4.79
N LEU A 72 -2.83 11.89 -5.01
CA LEU A 72 -2.09 10.62 -5.04
C LEU A 72 -1.04 10.55 -6.16
N GLY A 73 -1.18 11.37 -7.21
CA GLY A 73 -0.18 11.52 -8.26
C GLY A 73 1.03 12.37 -7.87
N ASP A 74 1.03 13.00 -6.70
CA ASP A 74 2.16 13.80 -6.21
C ASP A 74 3.17 12.97 -5.39
N ILE A 75 4.31 13.58 -5.08
CA ILE A 75 5.26 13.03 -4.11
C ILE A 75 4.64 13.07 -2.71
N LEU A 76 4.46 11.90 -2.12
CA LEU A 76 3.91 11.68 -0.79
C LEU A 76 4.89 10.87 0.07
N ASP A 77 4.77 11.01 1.38
CA ASP A 77 5.41 10.13 2.36
C ASP A 77 4.39 9.11 2.87
N CYS A 78 4.84 7.95 3.36
CA CYS A 78 3.98 6.99 4.04
C CYS A 78 4.05 7.18 5.56
N TYR A 79 2.93 7.44 6.21
CA TYR A 79 2.84 7.57 7.66
C TYR A 79 2.37 6.26 8.29
N LEU A 80 3.10 5.79 9.30
CA LEU A 80 2.82 4.58 10.05
C LEU A 80 2.66 4.92 11.53
N HIS A 81 1.65 4.38 12.20
CA HIS A 81 1.48 4.56 13.65
C HIS A 81 1.90 3.31 14.42
N GLY A 82 2.32 3.49 15.67
CA GLY A 82 2.61 2.38 16.57
C GLY A 82 2.90 2.83 17.99
N TYR A 83 3.07 1.85 18.88
CA TYR A 83 3.41 2.11 20.27
C TYR A 83 4.86 2.59 20.40
N VAL A 84 5.09 3.60 21.25
CA VAL A 84 6.36 4.32 21.37
C VAL A 84 7.58 3.45 21.69
N SER A 85 7.38 2.32 22.38
CA SER A 85 8.45 1.38 22.75
C SER A 85 8.55 0.17 21.83
N SER A 86 7.82 0.15 20.71
CA SER A 86 7.92 -0.95 19.75
C SER A 86 9.30 -0.99 19.11
N ARG A 87 9.73 -2.19 18.70
CA ARG A 87 11.07 -2.44 18.15
C ARG A 87 11.39 -1.53 16.96
N ILE A 88 10.46 -1.40 16.02
CA ILE A 88 10.63 -0.55 14.83
C ILE A 88 10.82 0.92 15.18
N MET A 89 10.09 1.43 16.19
CA MET A 89 10.20 2.82 16.66
C MET A 89 11.55 3.09 17.32
N ASN A 90 12.04 2.16 18.14
CA ASN A 90 13.35 2.28 18.77
C ASN A 90 14.48 2.23 17.73
N LEU A 91 14.39 1.33 16.75
CA LEU A 91 15.36 1.25 15.65
C LEU A 91 15.38 2.52 14.82
N ALA A 92 14.21 3.04 14.41
CA ALA A 92 14.12 4.29 13.67
C ALA A 92 14.71 5.47 14.44
N ARG A 93 14.48 5.54 15.76
CA ARG A 93 15.07 6.57 16.64
C ARG A 93 16.60 6.48 16.66
N SER A 94 17.14 5.28 16.85
CA SER A 94 18.58 5.04 16.84
C SER A 94 19.21 5.36 15.49
N SER A 95 18.54 5.04 14.38
CA SER A 95 18.99 5.38 13.04
C SER A 95 19.07 6.90 12.88
N THR A 96 18.07 7.67 13.31
CA THR A 96 18.11 9.13 13.17
C THR A 96 19.09 9.85 14.11
N SER A 97 19.48 9.23 15.23
CA SER A 97 20.33 9.86 16.25
C SER A 97 21.84 9.77 15.99
N THR A 98 22.29 9.14 14.91
CA THR A 98 23.70 9.12 14.53
C THR A 98 24.12 10.51 14.05
N THR A 99 24.48 11.38 14.99
CA THR A 99 25.26 12.60 14.75
C THR A 99 26.56 12.24 14.02
N PRO A 100 27.06 13.08 13.10
CA PRO A 100 28.38 12.85 12.51
C PRO A 100 29.39 12.76 13.64
N SER A 101 30.12 11.65 13.73
CA SER A 101 31.33 11.60 14.53
C SER A 101 32.22 12.77 14.12
N SER A 102 32.54 13.67 15.04
CA SER A 102 33.52 14.74 14.86
C SER A 102 34.96 14.20 14.86
N SER A 103 35.20 13.02 14.29
CA SER A 103 36.53 12.51 14.01
C SER A 103 37.05 13.18 12.74
N ASN A 104 37.68 14.35 12.89
CA ASN A 104 38.52 14.96 11.87
C ASN A 104 39.78 14.11 11.61
N SER A 105 39.62 12.92 11.02
CA SER A 105 40.71 12.15 10.43
C SER A 105 40.58 12.25 8.89
N PRO A 106 41.57 12.80 8.18
CA PRO A 106 41.48 13.07 6.74
C PRO A 106 41.31 11.82 5.85
N ASP A 107 41.50 10.62 6.40
CA ASP A 107 41.64 9.37 5.62
C ASP A 107 40.47 8.38 5.78
N THR A 108 39.34 8.79 6.36
CA THR A 108 38.15 7.94 6.49
C THR A 108 37.07 8.38 5.49
N PRO A 109 36.50 7.48 4.66
CA PRO A 109 35.35 7.81 3.84
C PRO A 109 34.24 8.37 4.73
N SER A 110 33.65 9.50 4.34
CA SER A 110 32.54 10.12 5.06
C SER A 110 31.46 9.09 5.36
N GLU A 111 31.20 8.81 6.65
CA GLU A 111 30.06 7.99 7.05
C GLU A 111 28.77 8.55 6.42
N PRO A 112 27.87 7.69 5.91
CA PRO A 112 26.62 8.17 5.35
C PRO A 112 25.82 8.89 6.45
N THR A 113 25.48 10.15 6.20
CA THR A 113 24.46 10.89 6.95
C THR A 113 23.22 10.00 7.06
N SER A 114 22.83 9.63 8.27
CA SER A 114 21.78 8.64 8.45
C SER A 114 20.45 9.10 7.85
N GLN A 115 19.96 8.36 6.86
CA GLN A 115 18.73 8.68 6.12
C GLN A 115 17.45 8.25 6.88
N GLY A 116 17.60 7.58 8.04
CA GLY A 116 16.53 6.89 8.76
C GLY A 116 16.67 5.37 8.68
N LEU A 117 15.73 4.62 9.27
CA LEU A 117 15.70 3.16 9.20
C LEU A 117 15.24 2.72 7.80
N PRO A 118 16.03 1.96 7.03
CA PRO A 118 15.58 1.42 5.76
C PRO A 118 14.41 0.45 5.95
N VAL A 119 13.33 0.67 5.20
CA VAL A 119 12.12 -0.15 5.23
C VAL A 119 11.62 -0.47 3.83
N CYS A 120 10.93 -1.60 3.72
CA CYS A 120 10.13 -1.99 2.56
C CYS A 120 8.67 -2.11 3.00
N ILE A 121 7.73 -1.54 2.25
CA ILE A 121 6.30 -1.58 2.55
C ILE A 121 5.58 -2.27 1.40
N SER A 122 4.80 -3.30 1.71
CA SER A 122 4.00 -4.04 0.73
C SER A 122 2.51 -3.91 1.01
N ALA A 123 1.74 -3.68 -0.05
CA ALA A 123 0.30 -3.83 -0.09
C ALA A 123 -0.08 -4.82 -1.20
N SER A 124 -1.06 -5.69 -0.95
CA SER A 124 -1.55 -6.65 -1.93
C SER A 124 -3.05 -6.88 -1.76
N LEU A 125 -3.79 -6.84 -2.86
CA LEU A 125 -5.23 -7.00 -2.92
C LEU A 125 -5.55 -8.03 -4.01
N VAL A 126 -6.13 -9.17 -3.64
CA VAL A 126 -6.64 -10.15 -4.60
C VAL A 126 -8.03 -9.70 -5.04
N THR A 127 -8.28 -9.73 -6.34
CA THR A 127 -9.54 -9.26 -6.94
C THR A 127 -10.24 -10.30 -7.82
N GLY A 128 -9.64 -11.48 -7.98
CA GLY A 128 -10.31 -12.63 -8.56
C GLY A 128 -9.44 -13.87 -8.64
N VAL A 129 -10.06 -15.04 -8.75
CA VAL A 129 -9.39 -16.33 -9.00
C VAL A 129 -9.56 -16.66 -10.48
N VAL A 130 -8.46 -16.84 -11.21
CA VAL A 130 -8.47 -17.16 -12.64
C VAL A 130 -8.24 -18.64 -12.84
N LEU A 131 -9.27 -19.33 -13.35
CA LEU A 131 -9.29 -20.75 -13.65
C LEU A 131 -9.11 -20.96 -15.15
N THR A 132 -8.22 -21.87 -15.50
CA THR A 132 -7.69 -22.13 -16.83
C THR A 132 -7.75 -23.62 -17.15
N LEU A 133 -7.38 -24.04 -18.35
CA LEU A 133 -7.48 -25.45 -18.79
C LEU A 133 -6.45 -26.35 -18.11
N THR A 134 -5.29 -25.82 -17.70
CA THR A 134 -4.22 -26.60 -17.09
C THR A 134 -3.81 -26.10 -15.71
N PRO A 135 -3.31 -26.98 -14.81
CA PRO A 135 -2.97 -26.60 -13.43
C PRO A 135 -1.93 -25.47 -13.31
N ASN A 136 -1.04 -25.36 -14.30
CA ASN A 136 0.08 -24.41 -14.25
C ASN A 136 -0.29 -23.01 -14.75
N SER A 137 -1.41 -22.85 -15.45
CA SER A 137 -1.88 -21.56 -15.98
C SER A 137 -2.84 -20.82 -15.04
N HIS A 138 -3.32 -21.47 -13.96
CA HIS A 138 -4.15 -20.83 -12.95
C HIS A 138 -3.48 -19.59 -12.35
N ASN A 139 -4.28 -18.58 -12.01
CA ASN A 139 -3.74 -17.31 -11.53
C ASN A 139 -4.70 -16.58 -10.60
N TYR A 140 -4.29 -15.39 -10.14
CA TYR A 140 -5.15 -14.42 -9.50
C TYR A 140 -5.23 -13.15 -10.36
N ASN A 141 -6.38 -12.49 -10.34
CA ASN A 141 -6.40 -11.05 -10.55
C ASN A 141 -5.99 -10.40 -9.23
N TYR A 142 -5.08 -9.43 -9.29
CA TYR A 142 -4.54 -8.76 -8.11
C TYR A 142 -3.98 -7.39 -8.45
N ARG A 143 -3.86 -6.56 -7.42
CA ARG A 143 -3.04 -5.36 -7.40
C ARG A 143 -2.07 -5.43 -6.24
N SER A 144 -0.80 -5.19 -6.50
CA SER A 144 0.20 -5.06 -5.44
C SER A 144 1.09 -3.84 -5.66
N SER A 145 1.62 -3.32 -4.56
CA SER A 145 2.50 -2.17 -4.54
C SER A 145 3.60 -2.40 -3.51
N ILE A 146 4.83 -2.09 -3.90
CA ILE A 146 6.02 -2.14 -3.04
C ILE A 146 6.62 -0.74 -2.99
N LEU A 147 6.86 -0.24 -1.78
CA LEU A 147 7.61 0.99 -1.53
C LEU A 147 8.92 0.64 -0.83
N PHE A 148 10.01 1.27 -1.26
CA PHE A 148 11.28 1.29 -0.56
C PHE A 148 11.53 2.70 -0.04
N GLY A 149 11.95 2.84 1.20
CA GLY A 149 12.15 4.15 1.79
C GLY A 149 12.87 4.11 3.12
N HIS A 150 12.95 5.28 3.75
CA HIS A 150 13.60 5.44 5.04
C HIS A 150 12.61 6.00 6.07
N ALA A 151 12.41 5.26 7.15
CA ALA A 151 11.54 5.62 8.25
C ALA A 151 12.27 6.51 9.25
N SER A 152 11.62 7.60 9.64
CA SER A 152 12.09 8.54 10.67
C SER A 152 10.93 8.88 11.61
N LEU A 153 11.23 9.20 12.87
CA LEU A 153 10.18 9.63 13.80
C LEU A 153 9.69 11.02 13.40
N VAL A 154 8.37 11.19 13.39
CA VAL A 154 7.76 12.52 13.38
C VAL A 154 8.12 13.21 14.70
N SER A 155 8.70 14.41 14.60
CA SER A 155 9.30 15.12 15.74
C SER A 155 8.47 16.32 16.22
N THR A 156 7.70 16.95 15.33
CA THR A 156 6.88 18.12 15.68
C THR A 156 5.48 17.71 16.12
N PRO A 157 4.89 18.39 17.12
CA PRO A 157 3.51 18.15 17.52
C PRO A 157 2.50 18.33 16.37
N GLU A 158 2.73 19.29 15.48
CA GLU A 158 1.84 19.63 14.36
C GLU A 158 1.79 18.51 13.31
N GLU A 159 2.95 17.99 12.91
CA GLU A 159 3.05 16.87 11.97
C GLU A 159 2.49 15.58 12.59
N LYS A 160 2.68 15.41 13.90
CA LYS A 160 2.13 14.26 14.62
C LYS A 160 0.61 14.28 14.64
N LEU A 161 -0.01 15.43 14.92
CA LEU A 161 -1.47 15.59 14.86
C LEU A 161 -2.00 15.38 13.45
N TYR A 162 -1.34 15.97 12.44
CA TYR A 162 -1.68 15.72 11.03
C TYR A 162 -1.68 14.23 10.68
N ALA A 163 -0.61 13.51 11.05
CA ALA A 163 -0.49 12.10 10.74
C ALA A 163 -1.50 11.23 11.51
N MET A 164 -1.80 11.58 12.77
CA MET A 164 -2.83 10.89 13.55
C MET A 164 -4.22 11.08 12.92
N GLU A 165 -4.55 12.30 12.48
CA GLU A 165 -5.78 12.59 11.76
C GLU A 165 -5.85 11.84 10.42
N LEU A 166 -4.77 11.89 9.64
CA LEU A 166 -4.65 11.19 8.35
C LEU A 166 -4.89 9.68 8.49
N ILE A 167 -4.24 9.03 9.46
CA ILE A 167 -4.37 7.59 9.70
C ILE A 167 -5.76 7.26 10.28
N THR A 168 -6.31 8.10 11.15
CA THR A 168 -7.67 7.88 11.69
C THR A 168 -8.71 7.93 10.57
N ASN A 169 -8.60 8.93 9.69
CA ASN A 169 -9.50 9.12 8.56
C ASN A 169 -9.27 8.09 7.43
N SER A 170 -8.13 7.40 7.39
CA SER A 170 -7.91 6.29 6.46
C SER A 170 -8.64 5.01 6.85
N VAL A 171 -8.93 4.82 8.15
CA VAL A 171 -9.69 3.65 8.63
C VAL A 171 -11.18 3.80 8.32
N VAL A 172 -11.74 4.98 8.63
CA VAL A 172 -13.08 5.41 8.23
C VAL A 172 -13.00 6.90 7.90
N PRO A 173 -13.46 7.36 6.73
CA PRO A 173 -13.49 8.78 6.38
C PRO A 173 -14.21 9.63 7.44
N SER A 174 -13.71 10.84 7.69
CA SER A 174 -14.24 11.77 8.71
C SER A 174 -14.28 11.21 10.14
N ARG A 175 -13.53 10.14 10.45
CA ARG A 175 -13.58 9.52 11.77
C ARG A 175 -12.95 10.37 12.88
N TRP A 176 -11.93 11.15 12.55
CA TRP A 176 -11.21 12.00 13.50
C TRP A 176 -12.13 13.02 14.17
N GLU A 177 -12.82 13.84 13.37
CA GLU A 177 -13.77 14.86 13.85
C GLU A 177 -15.03 14.26 14.52
N ASN A 178 -15.35 13.00 14.20
CA ASN A 178 -16.45 12.24 14.81
C ASN A 178 -16.01 11.40 16.02
N THR A 179 -14.88 11.76 16.65
CA THR A 179 -14.36 11.16 17.89
C THR A 179 -13.95 12.28 18.88
N ARG A 180 -13.67 11.95 20.15
CA ARG A 180 -13.16 12.93 21.12
C ARG A 180 -11.79 13.45 20.68
N VAL A 181 -11.72 14.73 20.35
CA VAL A 181 -10.49 15.44 19.95
C VAL A 181 -10.28 16.70 20.79
N PRO A 182 -9.03 17.17 20.97
CA PRO A 182 -7.77 16.53 20.57
C PRO A 182 -7.40 15.34 21.46
N PRO A 183 -6.44 14.48 21.06
CA PRO A 183 -5.87 13.47 21.94
C PRO A 183 -5.32 14.09 23.24
N ASN A 184 -5.47 13.39 24.35
CA ASN A 184 -4.94 13.84 25.64
C ASN A 184 -3.43 13.56 25.76
N ALA A 185 -2.80 14.09 26.82
CA ALA A 185 -1.35 13.98 27.00
C ALA A 185 -0.85 12.51 27.08
N ALA A 186 -1.64 11.59 27.65
CA ALA A 186 -1.25 10.19 27.76
C ALA A 186 -1.28 9.48 26.40
N GLU A 187 -2.31 9.74 25.59
CA GLU A 187 -2.40 9.26 24.20
C GLU A 187 -1.24 9.83 23.38
N MET A 188 -0.99 11.14 23.48
CA MET A 188 0.13 11.78 22.79
C MET A 188 1.50 11.24 23.23
N GLY A 189 1.67 10.83 24.48
CA GLY A 189 2.92 10.26 24.99
C GLY A 189 3.16 8.81 24.58
N SER A 190 2.10 8.02 24.40
CA SER A 190 2.18 6.59 24.11
C SER A 190 2.18 6.26 22.61
N THR A 191 1.61 7.12 21.77
CA THR A 191 1.62 6.98 20.31
C THR A 191 2.89 7.54 19.70
N CYS A 192 3.51 6.82 18.79
CA CYS A 192 4.61 7.29 17.95
C CYS A 192 4.24 7.12 16.48
N ILE A 193 4.67 8.05 15.64
CA ILE A 193 4.43 8.05 14.19
C ILE A 193 5.78 7.99 13.49
N LEU A 194 5.89 7.08 12.53
CA LEU A 194 6.98 7.08 11.56
C LEU A 194 6.51 7.77 10.28
N ARG A 195 7.34 8.65 9.75
CA ARG A 195 7.27 9.13 8.38
C ARG A 195 8.30 8.37 7.56
N VAL A 196 7.83 7.65 6.57
CA VAL A 196 8.66 6.93 5.61
C VAL A 196 8.79 7.79 4.36
N LYS A 197 9.97 8.37 4.19
CA LYS A 197 10.31 9.05 2.94
C LYS A 197 10.51 7.99 1.86
N VAL A 198 9.63 7.98 0.87
CA VAL A 198 9.71 7.01 -0.23
C VAL A 198 10.89 7.35 -1.11
N HIS A 199 11.76 6.37 -1.32
CA HIS A 199 12.90 6.43 -2.24
C HIS A 199 12.49 5.95 -3.62
N SER A 200 11.84 4.80 -3.71
CA SER A 200 11.34 4.22 -4.95
C SER A 200 10.10 3.36 -4.69
N GLY A 201 9.34 3.06 -5.75
CA GLY A 201 8.20 2.18 -5.66
C GLY A 201 7.92 1.46 -6.98
N SER A 202 7.12 0.40 -6.90
CA SER A 202 6.65 -0.36 -8.07
C SER A 202 5.30 -0.98 -7.75
N ALA A 203 4.38 -0.95 -8.71
CA ALA A 203 3.15 -1.72 -8.68
C ALA A 203 3.21 -2.88 -9.66
N LYS A 204 2.44 -3.93 -9.36
CA LYS A 204 2.16 -5.00 -10.29
C LYS A 204 0.67 -5.33 -10.26
N VAL A 205 0.06 -5.27 -11.43
CA VAL A 205 -1.40 -5.43 -11.59
C VAL A 205 -1.67 -6.50 -12.62
N ARG A 206 -2.51 -7.47 -12.26
CA ARG A 206 -3.06 -8.45 -13.19
C ARG A 206 -4.57 -8.35 -13.12
N GLU A 207 -5.18 -8.06 -14.26
CA GLU A 207 -6.62 -8.07 -14.48
C GLU A 207 -6.92 -9.01 -15.65
N GLY A 208 -8.19 -9.29 -15.90
CA GLY A 208 -8.66 -10.02 -17.06
C GLY A 208 -8.80 -11.53 -16.90
N GLY A 209 -9.19 -12.15 -18.01
CA GLY A 209 -9.59 -13.54 -18.10
C GLY A 209 -8.46 -14.59 -18.05
N PRO A 210 -8.83 -15.86 -18.29
CA PRO A 210 -7.89 -16.96 -18.55
C PRO A 210 -7.00 -16.69 -19.76
N LEU A 211 -5.76 -17.19 -19.74
CA LEU A 211 -4.86 -17.20 -20.89
C LEU A 211 -4.18 -18.57 -20.98
N ASP A 212 -4.81 -19.47 -21.74
CA ASP A 212 -4.32 -20.83 -21.98
C ASP A 212 -3.47 -20.92 -23.25
N GLU A 213 -2.65 -21.98 -23.33
CA GLU A 213 -1.81 -22.22 -24.50
C GLU A 213 -2.66 -22.67 -25.70
N LYS A 214 -2.22 -22.33 -26.92
CA LYS A 214 -2.96 -22.66 -28.15
C LYS A 214 -3.23 -24.17 -28.29
N GLY A 215 -2.29 -25.00 -27.84
CA GLY A 215 -2.44 -26.46 -27.85
C GLY A 215 -3.61 -26.94 -27.00
N ASP A 216 -3.78 -26.36 -25.81
CA ASP A 216 -4.86 -26.71 -24.88
C ASP A 216 -6.21 -26.19 -25.39
N THR A 217 -6.25 -24.95 -25.89
CA THR A 217 -7.49 -24.37 -26.43
C THR A 217 -7.98 -25.04 -27.71
N GLY A 218 -7.11 -25.76 -28.42
CA GLY A 218 -7.45 -26.53 -29.62
C GLY A 218 -7.85 -27.98 -29.35
N ASP A 219 -7.74 -28.44 -28.09
CA ASP A 219 -8.17 -29.77 -27.68
C ASP A 219 -9.64 -29.74 -27.23
N GLU A 220 -10.54 -30.12 -28.14
CA GLU A 220 -11.99 -30.16 -27.93
C GLU A 220 -12.41 -31.04 -26.74
N GLU A 221 -11.66 -32.10 -26.41
CA GLU A 221 -11.96 -32.93 -25.23
C GLU A 221 -11.72 -32.14 -23.94
N THR A 222 -10.58 -31.47 -23.85
CA THR A 222 -10.21 -30.66 -22.69
C THR A 222 -11.14 -29.45 -22.55
N VAL A 223 -11.37 -28.70 -23.64
CA VAL A 223 -12.29 -27.54 -23.65
C VAL A 223 -13.72 -27.94 -23.33
N GLY A 224 -14.17 -29.11 -23.78
CA GLY A 224 -15.51 -29.62 -23.49
C GLY A 224 -15.72 -30.10 -22.05
N ARG A 225 -14.64 -30.45 -21.32
CA ARG A 225 -14.70 -31.04 -19.97
C ARG A 225 -14.28 -30.08 -18.86
N VAL A 226 -13.46 -29.08 -19.14
CA VAL A 226 -12.86 -28.18 -18.14
C VAL A 226 -13.46 -26.78 -18.24
N TRP A 227 -14.07 -26.31 -17.14
CA TRP A 227 -14.56 -24.93 -17.07
C TRP A 227 -13.41 -23.95 -16.85
N THR A 228 -13.39 -22.85 -17.61
CA THR A 228 -12.46 -21.73 -17.43
C THR A 228 -13.23 -20.44 -17.16
N GLY A 229 -12.58 -19.52 -16.46
CA GLY A 229 -13.17 -18.23 -16.16
C GLY A 229 -12.53 -17.56 -14.96
N VAL A 230 -13.13 -16.46 -14.53
CA VAL A 230 -12.70 -15.72 -13.35
C VAL A 230 -13.81 -15.77 -12.31
N LEU A 231 -13.46 -16.10 -11.07
CA LEU A 231 -14.29 -15.86 -9.90
C LEU A 231 -13.89 -14.51 -9.31
N PRO A 232 -14.65 -13.42 -9.52
CA PRO A 232 -14.30 -12.13 -8.95
C PRO A 232 -14.31 -12.21 -7.42
N LEU A 233 -13.35 -11.55 -6.78
CA LEU A 233 -13.16 -11.55 -5.34
C LEU A 233 -13.11 -10.10 -4.87
N TRP A 234 -13.88 -9.76 -3.83
CA TRP A 234 -13.82 -8.45 -3.20
C TRP A 234 -14.06 -8.56 -1.70
N GLU A 235 -13.54 -7.60 -0.95
CA GLU A 235 -13.86 -7.43 0.47
C GLU A 235 -15.20 -6.73 0.62
N GLN A 236 -15.97 -7.11 1.63
CA GLN A 236 -17.23 -6.47 1.97
C GLN A 236 -17.29 -6.17 3.46
N LEU A 237 -17.60 -4.92 3.79
CA LEU A 237 -17.95 -4.49 5.13
C LEU A 237 -19.38 -4.94 5.46
N GLY A 238 -19.51 -5.74 6.51
CA GLY A 238 -20.79 -6.21 7.05
C GLY A 238 -21.62 -5.11 7.72
N GLU A 239 -22.78 -5.48 8.25
CA GLU A 239 -23.61 -4.55 9.02
C GLU A 239 -22.91 -4.10 10.31
N PRO A 240 -22.97 -2.80 10.69
CA PRO A 240 -22.36 -2.31 11.93
C PRO A 240 -22.94 -2.98 13.17
N VAL A 241 -22.06 -3.50 14.03
CA VAL A 241 -22.44 -4.06 15.33
C VAL A 241 -22.12 -3.03 16.42
N PRO A 242 -23.11 -2.60 17.24
CA PRO A 242 -22.87 -1.60 18.28
C PRO A 242 -21.95 -2.13 19.37
N GLY A 243 -21.04 -1.28 19.85
CA GLY A 243 -20.15 -1.60 20.97
C GLY A 243 -20.91 -1.68 22.31
N PRO A 244 -20.34 -2.35 23.33
CA PRO A 244 -21.04 -2.68 24.58
C PRO A 244 -21.45 -1.47 25.44
N TYR A 245 -20.85 -0.30 25.22
CA TYR A 245 -21.16 0.95 25.92
C TYR A 245 -21.74 2.04 24.99
N ASN A 246 -22.06 1.69 23.73
CA ASN A 246 -22.64 2.64 22.79
C ASN A 246 -24.03 3.09 23.27
N LYS A 247 -24.26 4.42 23.24
CA LYS A 247 -25.56 5.04 23.55
C LYS A 247 -26.17 5.76 22.34
N VAL A 248 -25.44 5.84 21.22
CA VAL A 248 -25.93 6.44 19.99
C VAL A 248 -26.88 5.45 19.32
N LYS A 249 -28.14 5.87 19.11
CA LYS A 249 -29.20 4.99 18.61
C LYS A 249 -28.99 4.58 17.16
N GLU A 250 -28.56 5.52 16.33
CA GLU A 250 -28.39 5.35 14.90
C GLU A 250 -26.90 5.31 14.55
N VAL A 251 -26.55 4.54 13.53
CA VAL A 251 -25.19 4.55 12.99
C VAL A 251 -24.99 5.89 12.28
N PRO A 252 -23.92 6.66 12.61
CA PRO A 252 -23.67 7.94 11.96
C PRO A 252 -23.52 7.80 10.43
N GLU A 253 -23.99 8.81 9.69
CA GLU A 253 -23.99 8.81 8.22
C GLU A 253 -22.61 8.55 7.60
N HIS A 254 -21.54 9.14 8.15
CA HIS A 254 -20.17 8.92 7.63
C HIS A 254 -19.76 7.44 7.65
N VAL A 255 -20.28 6.65 8.60
CA VAL A 255 -20.00 5.22 8.71
C VAL A 255 -20.82 4.42 7.70
N THR A 256 -22.12 4.72 7.58
CA THR A 256 -22.99 4.03 6.61
C THR A 256 -22.58 4.35 5.17
N ALA A 257 -22.32 5.62 4.86
CA ALA A 257 -21.86 6.05 3.55
C ALA A 257 -20.50 5.44 3.19
N TYR A 258 -19.54 5.40 4.13
CA TYR A 258 -18.26 4.72 3.91
C TYR A 258 -18.45 3.24 3.58
N ARG A 259 -19.28 2.52 4.34
CA ARG A 259 -19.58 1.11 4.11
C ARG A 259 -20.15 0.88 2.71
N GLU A 260 -21.14 1.68 2.32
CA GLU A 260 -21.79 1.56 1.01
C GLU A 260 -20.80 1.81 -0.12
N GLU A 261 -20.00 2.88 -0.01
CA GLU A 261 -18.99 3.23 -1.02
C GLU A 261 -17.91 2.16 -1.12
N PHE A 262 -17.33 1.74 0.00
CA PHE A 262 -16.30 0.71 0.08
C PHE A 262 -16.75 -0.58 -0.63
N ASN A 263 -17.98 -1.02 -0.33
CA ASN A 263 -18.55 -2.24 -0.90
C ASN A 263 -18.80 -2.08 -2.41
N ARG A 264 -19.34 -0.93 -2.81
CA ARG A 264 -19.65 -0.62 -4.21
C ARG A 264 -18.39 -0.59 -5.07
N GLU A 265 -17.36 0.16 -4.64
CA GLU A 265 -16.13 0.34 -5.42
C GLU A 265 -15.36 -0.97 -5.58
N ARG A 266 -15.22 -1.76 -4.51
CA ARG A 266 -14.48 -3.02 -4.57
C ARG A 266 -15.19 -4.06 -5.42
N LYS A 267 -16.51 -4.18 -5.29
CA LYS A 267 -17.31 -5.06 -6.15
C LYS A 267 -17.19 -4.64 -7.61
N LYS A 268 -17.40 -3.35 -7.90
CA LYS A 268 -17.29 -2.80 -9.25
C LYS A 268 -15.93 -3.12 -9.87
N TYR A 269 -14.84 -2.80 -9.16
CA TYR A 269 -13.48 -3.07 -9.64
C TYR A 269 -13.24 -4.56 -9.92
N ALA A 270 -13.61 -5.45 -8.99
CA ALA A 270 -13.39 -6.89 -9.16
C ALA A 270 -14.18 -7.45 -10.36
N GLU A 271 -15.44 -7.02 -10.53
CA GLU A 271 -16.29 -7.45 -11.63
C GLU A 271 -15.84 -6.90 -12.99
N GLU A 272 -15.34 -5.66 -13.04
CA GLU A 272 -14.77 -5.07 -14.25
C GLU A 272 -13.46 -5.76 -14.63
N ALA A 273 -12.54 -5.89 -13.66
CA ALA A 273 -11.27 -6.59 -13.86
C ALA A 273 -11.46 -8.02 -14.35
N ALA A 274 -12.47 -8.75 -13.86
CA ALA A 274 -12.74 -10.12 -14.29
C ALA A 274 -13.20 -10.26 -15.75
N ARG A 275 -13.70 -9.17 -16.37
CA ARG A 275 -14.22 -9.15 -17.75
C ARG A 275 -13.25 -8.56 -18.76
N MET A 276 -12.10 -8.05 -18.31
CA MET A 276 -11.05 -7.57 -19.20
C MET A 276 -10.38 -8.73 -19.94
N ASP A 277 -9.73 -8.39 -21.05
CA ASP A 277 -8.84 -9.35 -21.73
C ASP A 277 -7.64 -9.67 -20.85
N ALA A 278 -7.17 -10.91 -20.93
CA ALA A 278 -5.97 -11.32 -20.20
C ALA A 278 -4.75 -10.53 -20.71
N PRO A 279 -3.84 -10.08 -19.82
CA PRO A 279 -2.66 -9.34 -20.23
C PRO A 279 -1.70 -10.26 -21.00
N VAL A 280 -1.40 -9.89 -22.24
CA VAL A 280 -0.52 -10.65 -23.13
C VAL A 280 0.88 -10.01 -23.16
N PRO A 281 1.96 -10.78 -22.94
CA PRO A 281 3.31 -10.27 -23.11
C PRO A 281 3.54 -9.68 -24.51
N GLY A 282 3.94 -8.41 -24.59
CA GLY A 282 4.36 -7.76 -25.84
C GLY A 282 3.27 -7.01 -26.62
N LYS A 283 2.00 -7.06 -26.18
CA LYS A 283 0.95 -6.16 -26.67
C LYS A 283 1.09 -4.84 -25.90
N LYS A 284 1.55 -3.76 -26.55
CA LYS A 284 1.43 -2.43 -25.96
C LYS A 284 -0.05 -2.07 -25.91
N GLU A 285 -0.52 -1.52 -24.81
CA GLU A 285 -1.82 -0.83 -24.79
C GLU A 285 -1.75 0.25 -25.87
N GLU A 286 -2.58 0.12 -26.90
CA GLU A 286 -2.86 1.22 -27.81
C GLU A 286 -3.58 2.25 -26.94
N GLU A 287 -2.85 3.28 -26.49
CA GLU A 287 -3.48 4.44 -25.85
C GLU A 287 -4.49 5.00 -26.87
N GLU A 288 -5.77 4.92 -26.53
CA GLU A 288 -6.84 5.65 -27.22
C GLU A 288 -6.54 7.15 -27.09
N GLU A 289 -5.80 7.68 -28.06
CA GLU A 289 -5.82 9.11 -28.39
C GLU A 289 -7.17 9.41 -29.06
N GLU A 290 -8.15 9.86 -28.27
CA GLU A 290 -9.23 10.75 -28.72
C GLU A 290 -9.38 11.96 -27.78
#